data_AF-A0A5B8TG54-F1
#
_entry.id   AF-A0A5B8TG54-F1
#
_cell.length_a   1.000
_cell.length_b   1.000
_cell.length_c   1.000
_cell.angle_alpha   90.00
_cell.angle_beta   90.00
_cell.angle_gamma   90.00
#
_symmetry.space_group_name_H-M   'P 1'
#
loop_
_entity.id
_entity.type
_entity.pdbx_description
1 polymer ?
#
loop_
_entity_poly.entity_id
_entity_poly.type
_entity_poly.pdbx_seq_one_letter_code
_entity_poly.pdbx_strand_id
1 'polypeptide(L)'
;MQKHNKHWRRTHEKLQTLTFELLKTTVPERITVKQLCVAAKINRSTFYAHYLDVFDLVTQTQAVKRREMMCGFCACTTRKT
;
A
#
# COMPACT_ATOMS: atom_id res chain seq x y z
N MET A 1 -14.75 7.48 13.97
CA MET A 1 -13.78 8.02 12.98
C MET A 1 -12.38 7.93 13.58
N GLN A 2 -11.57 6.92 13.25
CA GLN A 2 -10.21 6.81 13.80
C GLN A 2 -9.32 7.89 13.17
N LYS A 3 -8.79 8.82 13.97
CA LYS A 3 -7.84 9.84 13.50
C LYS A 3 -6.48 9.20 13.30
N HIS A 4 -6.14 8.84 12.07
CA HIS A 4 -4.81 8.32 11.75
C HIS A 4 -3.76 9.43 11.86
N ASN A 5 -2.87 9.29 12.85
CA ASN A 5 -1.77 10.22 13.08
C ASN A 5 -0.69 10.09 11.99
N LYS A 6 0.33 10.95 12.04
CA LYS A 6 1.41 10.99 11.05
C LYS A 6 2.22 9.69 10.99
N HIS A 7 2.45 9.05 12.13
CA HIS A 7 3.19 7.79 12.20
C HIS A 7 2.43 6.65 11.55
N TRP A 8 1.12 6.57 11.81
CA TRP A 8 0.24 5.59 11.19
C TRP A 8 0.29 5.69 9.66
N ARG A 9 0.16 6.91 9.11
CA ARG A 9 0.20 7.13 7.65
C ARG A 9 1.53 6.70 7.03
N ARG A 10 2.64 7.08 7.66
CA ARG A 10 3.99 6.69 7.23
C ARG A 10 4.17 5.18 7.18
N THR A 11 3.72 4.47 8.22
CA THR A 11 3.79 3.01 8.26
C THR A 11 2.92 2.37 7.18
N HIS A 12 1.70 2.89 7.01
CA HIS A 12 0.76 2.42 6.00
C HIS A 12 1.30 2.58 4.58
N GLU A 13 1.80 3.77 4.23
CA GLU A 13 2.44 4.06 2.92
C GLU A 13 3.68 3.20 2.70
N LYS A 14 4.52 3.04 3.72
CA LYS A 14 5.72 2.20 3.65
C LYS A 14 5.37 0.74 3.33
N LEU A 15 4.33 0.19 3.96
CA LEU A 15 3.86 -1.17 3.70
C LEU A 15 3.33 -1.31 2.26
N GLN A 16 2.60 -0.34 1.74
CA GLN A 16 2.11 -0.36 0.36
C GLN A 16 3.26 -0.32 -0.65
N THR A 17 4.25 0.56 -0.46
CA THR A 17 5.41 0.67 -1.35
C THR A 17 6.22 -0.62 -1.37
N LEU A 18 6.54 -1.19 -0.20
CA LEU A 18 7.28 -2.45 -0.10
C LEU A 18 6.52 -3.62 -0.74
N THR A 19 5.19 -3.68 -0.53
CA THR A 19 4.36 -4.72 -1.14
C THR A 19 4.35 -4.58 -2.65
N PHE A 20 4.21 -3.37 -3.18
CA PHE A 20 4.26 -3.12 -4.61
C PHE A 20 5.60 -3.51 -5.23
N GLU A 21 6.72 -3.27 -4.55
CA GLU A 21 8.04 -3.72 -4.99
C GLU A 21 8.16 -5.25 -5.00
N LEU A 22 7.67 -5.93 -3.95
CA LEU A 22 7.68 -7.39 -3.88
C LEU A 22 6.81 -8.03 -4.95
N LEU A 23 5.66 -7.43 -5.29
CA LEU A 23 4.76 -7.93 -6.34
C LEU A 23 5.39 -7.89 -7.74
N LYS A 24 6.45 -7.10 -7.97
CA LYS A 24 7.17 -7.08 -9.25
C LYS A 24 8.03 -8.33 -9.46
N THR A 25 8.45 -9.00 -8.39
CA THR A 25 9.41 -10.11 -8.43
C THR A 25 8.82 -11.42 -7.92
N THR A 26 7.76 -11.35 -7.12
CA THR A 26 7.21 -12.48 -6.38
C THR A 26 5.70 -12.53 -6.48
N VAL A 27 5.15 -13.74 -6.64
CA VAL A 27 3.69 -13.98 -6.61
C VAL A 27 3.10 -13.73 -5.21
N PRO A 28 1.88 -13.20 -5.10
CA PRO A 28 1.29 -12.82 -3.81
C PRO A 28 1.18 -13.99 -2.82
N GLU A 29 0.97 -15.23 -3.27
CA GLU A 29 0.87 -16.37 -2.34
C GLU A 29 2.17 -16.70 -1.60
N ARG A 30 3.32 -16.25 -2.14
CA ARG A 30 4.64 -16.47 -1.51
C ARG A 30 5.03 -15.34 -0.56
N ILE A 31 4.29 -14.22 -0.54
CA ILE A 31 4.58 -13.09 0.34
C ILE A 31 4.03 -13.41 1.73
N THR A 32 4.89 -13.28 2.76
CA THR A 32 4.49 -13.55 4.15
C THR A 32 4.50 -12.28 4.99
N VAL A 33 3.63 -12.23 6.01
CA VAL A 33 3.60 -11.14 7.01
C VAL A 33 4.97 -10.97 7.67
N LYS A 34 5.70 -12.07 7.91
CA LYS A 34 7.05 -12.02 8.51
C LYS A 34 8.03 -11.25 7.64
N GLN A 35 8.09 -11.53 6.34
CA GLN A 35 8.98 -10.84 5.40
C GLN A 35 8.65 -9.35 5.34
N LEU A 36 7.36 -9.01 5.24
CA LEU A 36 6.90 -7.62 5.22
C LEU A 36 7.27 -6.87 6.50
N CYS A 37 7.07 -7.48 7.67
CA CYS A 37 7.42 -6.87 8.96
C CYS A 37 8.92 -6.63 9.09
N VAL A 38 9.75 -7.59 8.66
CA VAL A 38 11.22 -7.46 8.67
C VAL A 38 11.68 -6.35 7.71
N ALA A 39 11.16 -6.33 6.48
CA ALA A 39 11.49 -5.29 5.49
C ALA A 39 11.03 -3.90 5.93
N ALA A 40 9.83 -3.79 6.51
CA ALA A 40 9.27 -2.53 7.00
C ALA A 40 9.86 -2.10 8.35
N LYS A 41 10.59 -2.97 9.06
CA LYS A 41 11.08 -2.76 10.43
C LYS A 41 9.94 -2.42 11.41
N ILE A 42 8.87 -3.22 11.39
CA ILE A 42 7.71 -3.07 12.27
C ILE A 42 7.36 -4.36 12.98
N ASN A 43 6.59 -4.26 14.06
CA ASN A 43 6.07 -5.42 14.77
C ASN A 43 4.84 -5.99 14.05
N ARG A 44 4.57 -7.29 14.24
CA ARG A 44 3.36 -7.93 13.71
C ARG A 44 2.08 -7.28 14.22
N SER A 45 2.04 -6.85 15.48
CA SER A 45 0.91 -6.11 16.04
C SER A 45 0.67 -4.80 15.30
N THR A 46 1.73 -4.12 14.86
CA THR A 46 1.62 -2.92 14.02
C THR A 46 1.06 -3.27 12.66
N PHE A 47 1.51 -4.35 12.02
CA PHE A 47 0.94 -4.82 10.74
C PHE A 47 -0.57 -5.04 10.85
N TYR A 48 -1.02 -5.79 11.87
CA TYR A 48 -2.44 -6.10 12.06
C TYR A 48 -3.30 -4.90 12.48
N ALA A 49 -2.68 -3.80 12.94
CA ALA A 49 -3.38 -2.54 13.14
C ALA A 49 -3.68 -1.79 11.82
N HIS A 50 -3.06 -2.22 10.71
CA HIS A 50 -3.26 -1.63 9.38
C HIS A 50 -4.02 -2.55 8.43
N TYR A 51 -3.78 -3.86 8.48
CA TYR A 51 -4.28 -4.84 7.52
C TYR A 51 -4.66 -6.15 8.19
N LEU A 52 -5.65 -6.86 7.66
CA LEU A 52 -6.06 -8.15 8.19
C LEU A 52 -5.04 -9.25 7.88
N ASP A 53 -4.55 -9.28 6.64
CA ASP A 53 -3.57 -10.24 6.17
C ASP A 53 -2.80 -9.67 4.95
N VAL A 54 -2.01 -10.53 4.29
CA VAL A 54 -1.24 -10.15 3.11
C VAL A 54 -2.15 -9.82 1.92
N PHE A 55 -3.26 -10.54 1.76
CA PHE A 55 -4.16 -10.34 0.63
C PHE A 55 -4.88 -9.00 0.72
N ASP A 56 -5.35 -8.61 1.91
CA ASP A 56 -5.94 -7.30 2.18
C ASP A 56 -4.96 -6.17 1.82
N LEU A 57 -3.70 -6.28 2.26
CA LEU A 57 -2.65 -5.34 1.91
C LEU A 57 -2.41 -5.28 0.39
N VAL A 58 -2.37 -6.41 -0.30
CA VAL A 58 -2.19 -6.47 -1.77
C VAL A 58 -3.36 -5.81 -2.48
N THR A 59 -4.60 -6.14 -2.12
CA THR A 59 -5.81 -5.58 -2.72
C THR A 59 -5.86 -4.06 -2.54
N GLN A 60 -5.60 -3.57 -1.32
CA GLN A 60 -5.55 -2.13 -1.06
C GLN A 60 -4.43 -1.44 -1.84
N THR A 61 -3.24 -2.04 -1.88
CA THR A 61 -2.09 -1.51 -2.64
C THR A 61 -2.41 -1.43 -4.14
N GLN A 62 -2.96 -2.49 -4.72
CA GLN A 62 -3.36 -2.51 -6.13
C GLN A 62 -4.43 -1.46 -6.44
N ALA A 63 -5.41 -1.26 -5.57
CA ALA A 63 -6.44 -0.25 -5.74
C ALA A 63 -5.85 1.18 -5.73
N VAL A 64 -4.95 1.47 -4.79
CA VAL A 64 -4.25 2.76 -4.70
C VAL A 64 -3.39 2.99 -5.95
N LYS A 65 -2.57 2.02 -6.34
CA LYS A 65 -1.72 2.12 -7.54
C LYS A 65 -2.51 2.25 -8.83
N ARG A 66 -3.64 1.55 -8.95
CA ARG A 66 -4.57 1.72 -10.08
C ARG A 66 -5.11 3.15 -10.15
N ARG A 67 -5.49 3.75 -9.01
CA ARG A 67 -5.96 5.14 -8.96
C ARG A 67 -4.86 6.13 -9.34
N GLU A 68 -3.63 5.92 -8.86
CA GLU A 68 -2.48 6.74 -9.26
C GLU A 68 -2.27 6.72 -10.78
N MET A 69 -2.35 5.54 -11.41
CA MET A 69 -2.22 5.39 -12.87
C MET A 69 -3.39 6.02 -13.64
N MET A 70 -4.61 5.90 -13.13
CA MET A 70 -5.82 6.43 -13.80
C MET A 70 -5.95 7.95 -13.76
N CYS A 71 -5.12 8.64 -12.97
CA CYS A 71 -5.04 10.11 -12.99
C CYS A 71 -4.31 10.67 -14.24
N GLY A 72 -3.66 9.81 -15.04
CA GLY A 72 -2.87 10.23 -16.21
C GLY A 72 -3.66 10.63 -17.47
N PHE A 73 -4.98 10.44 -17.51
CA PHE A 73 -5.77 10.72 -18.73
C PHE A 73 -6.90 11.75 -18.54
N CYS A 74 -7.15 12.23 -17.31
CA CYS A 74 -8.28 13.13 -17.05
C CYS A 74 -7.90 14.63 -16.92
N ALA A 75 -6.61 15.01 -17.02
CA ALA A 75 -6.19 16.41 -16.87
C ALA A 75 -6.06 17.20 -18.19
N CYS A 76 -6.86 16.93 -19.23
CA CYS A 76 -6.98 17.83 -20.38
C CYS A 76 -8.45 17.97 -20.83
N THR A 77 -9.26 18.69 -20.06
CA THR A 77 -10.53 19.26 -20.55
C THR A 77 -10.98 20.50 -19.77
N THR A 78 -10.02 21.36 -19.40
CA THR A 78 -10.34 22.78 -19.17
C THR A 78 -9.45 23.63 -20.03
N ARG A 79 -9.96 23.85 -21.25
CA ARG A 79 -9.70 24.99 -22.10
C ARG A 79 -9.68 26.26 -21.23
N LYS A 80 -8.53 26.90 -21.07
CA LYS A 80 -8.46 28.31 -20.72
C LYS A 80 -7.85 29.04 -21.92
N THR A 81 -8.72 29.81 -22.53
CA THR A 81 -8.46 30.87 -23.52
C THR A 81 -7.36 31.81 -23.07
#